data_AF-A0A7X7TPY3-F1
#
_entry.id   AF-A0A7X7TPY3-F1
#
_cell.length_a   1.000
_cell.length_b   1.000
_cell.length_c   1.000
_cell.angle_alpha   90.00
_cell.angle_beta   90.00
_cell.angle_gamma   90.00
#
_symmetry.space_group_name_H-M   'P 1'
#
loop_
_entity.id
_entity.type
_entity.pdbx_description
1 polymer ?
#
loop_
_entity_poly.entity_id
_entity_poly.type
_entity_poly.pdbx_seq_one_letter_code
_entity_poly.pdbx_strand_id
1 'polypeptide(L)'
;MAKAKKNIKRKRSASQKSDNKWIEFFKSERLHFLVGVLIAFVGIFIFLSIVSFFFTGAADQSKVLNRSFVELVNDKDLQIENWTGVGGAFVAERLVNGGFGIFSILIAFFFVYVGLLLMKVSNFSFFKALLVTALGLIGGSIACAFALNKLFPKSHVNWGGSHGVKIERLLESSIGWPG
;
A
#
# COMPACT_ATOMS: atom_id res chain seq x y z
N MET A 1 -45.40 -51.64 -44.66
CA MET A 1 -45.06 -51.39 -43.25
C MET A 1 -44.27 -50.08 -43.14
N ALA A 2 -44.89 -49.00 -42.67
CA ALA A 2 -44.21 -47.71 -42.46
C ALA A 2 -44.04 -47.48 -40.95
N LYS A 3 -42.80 -47.35 -40.46
CA LYS A 3 -42.51 -47.02 -39.05
C LYS A 3 -42.56 -45.51 -38.86
N ALA A 4 -43.53 -45.03 -38.07
CA ALA A 4 -43.62 -43.64 -37.64
C ALA A 4 -42.47 -43.28 -36.69
N LYS A 5 -41.65 -42.29 -37.05
CA LYS A 5 -40.54 -41.78 -36.24
C LYS A 5 -41.08 -40.70 -35.29
N LYS A 6 -41.27 -41.05 -34.02
CA LYS A 6 -41.73 -40.13 -32.96
C LYS A 6 -40.63 -39.10 -32.64
N ASN A 7 -40.87 -37.84 -33.03
CA ASN A 7 -39.98 -36.72 -32.71
C ASN A 7 -40.17 -36.31 -31.23
N ILE A 8 -39.28 -36.79 -30.36
CA ILE A 8 -39.20 -36.32 -28.97
C ILE A 8 -38.41 -35.01 -28.96
N LYS A 9 -39.10 -33.87 -28.94
CA LYS A 9 -38.49 -32.56 -28.65
C LYS A 9 -37.96 -32.58 -27.21
N ARG A 10 -36.64 -32.73 -27.06
CA ARG A 10 -35.93 -32.48 -25.81
C ARG A 10 -36.18 -31.03 -25.39
N LYS A 11 -36.99 -30.83 -24.35
CA LYS A 11 -37.21 -29.54 -23.70
C LYS A 11 -35.87 -29.13 -23.09
N ARG A 12 -35.17 -28.16 -23.71
CA ARG A 12 -33.99 -27.53 -23.10
C ARG A 12 -34.45 -26.94 -21.77
N SER A 13 -33.89 -27.41 -20.66
CA SER A 13 -34.05 -26.77 -19.37
C SER A 13 -33.57 -25.32 -19.51
N ALA A 14 -34.47 -24.38 -19.27
CA ALA A 14 -34.09 -23.00 -19.06
C ALA A 14 -33.21 -22.99 -17.80
N SER A 15 -31.90 -22.96 -18.00
CA SER A 15 -30.95 -22.58 -16.95
C SER A 15 -31.44 -21.24 -16.42
N GLN A 16 -31.99 -21.21 -15.21
CA GLN A 16 -32.24 -19.98 -14.48
C GLN A 16 -30.93 -19.19 -14.48
N LYS A 17 -30.86 -18.14 -15.31
CA LYS A 17 -29.87 -17.09 -15.13
C LYS A 17 -30.21 -16.48 -13.78
N SER A 18 -29.44 -16.81 -12.75
CA SER A 18 -29.48 -16.06 -11.50
C SER A 18 -29.03 -14.66 -11.86
N ASP A 19 -29.98 -13.73 -11.81
CA ASP A 19 -29.83 -12.31 -12.11
C ASP A 19 -29.00 -11.67 -10.98
N ASN A 20 -27.71 -12.00 -10.94
CA ASN A 20 -26.80 -11.56 -9.90
C ASN A 20 -26.34 -10.13 -10.24
N LYS A 21 -27.28 -9.18 -10.17
CA LYS A 21 -27.07 -7.74 -10.42
C LYS A 21 -25.87 -7.17 -9.66
N TRP A 22 -25.56 -7.75 -8.49
CA TRP A 22 -24.35 -7.44 -7.72
C TRP A 22 -23.06 -7.73 -8.49
N ILE A 23 -22.95 -8.90 -9.15
CA ILE A 23 -21.77 -9.28 -9.95
C ILE A 23 -21.64 -8.39 -11.19
N GLU A 24 -22.75 -8.01 -11.81
CA GLU A 24 -22.76 -7.05 -12.93
C GLU A 24 -22.39 -5.63 -12.48
N PHE A 25 -22.81 -5.20 -11.30
CA PHE A 25 -22.44 -3.91 -10.71
C PHE A 25 -20.93 -3.84 -10.43
N PHE A 26 -20.33 -4.91 -9.88
CA PHE A 26 -18.88 -5.01 -9.70
C PHE A 26 -18.10 -5.06 -11.02
N LYS A 27 -18.73 -5.46 -12.12
CA LYS A 27 -18.16 -5.38 -13.48
C LYS A 27 -18.34 -4.03 -14.16
N SER A 28 -19.04 -3.09 -13.53
CA SER A 28 -19.32 -1.80 -14.17
C SER A 28 -18.04 -0.98 -14.32
N GLU A 29 -17.81 -0.45 -15.52
CA GLU A 29 -16.66 0.40 -15.82
C GLU A 29 -16.62 1.66 -14.94
N ARG A 30 -17.80 2.19 -14.59
CA ARG A 30 -17.93 3.34 -13.67
C ARG A 30 -17.42 3.02 -12.27
N LEU A 31 -17.66 1.82 -11.76
CA LEU A 31 -17.16 1.42 -10.44
C LEU A 31 -15.65 1.28 -10.44
N HIS A 32 -15.06 0.63 -11.45
CA HIS A 32 -13.60 0.51 -11.58
C HIS A 32 -12.92 1.89 -11.64
N PHE A 33 -13.51 2.83 -12.39
CA PHE A 33 -13.04 4.19 -12.43
C PHE A 33 -13.11 4.86 -11.04
N LEU A 34 -14.25 4.80 -10.36
CA LEU A 34 -14.43 5.41 -9.03
C LEU A 34 -13.48 4.82 -7.97
N VAL A 35 -13.34 3.49 -7.95
CA VAL A 35 -12.39 2.79 -7.06
C VAL A 35 -10.96 3.19 -7.41
N GLY A 36 -10.64 3.31 -8.70
CA GLY A 36 -9.35 3.82 -9.15
C GLY A 36 -9.05 5.22 -8.62
N VAL A 37 -10.03 6.13 -8.65
CA VAL A 37 -9.90 7.50 -8.11
C VAL A 37 -9.64 7.46 -6.62
N LEU A 38 -10.40 6.65 -5.88
CA LEU A 38 -10.22 6.49 -4.44
C LEU A 38 -8.81 5.96 -4.10
N ILE A 39 -8.34 4.93 -4.80
CA ILE A 39 -7.02 4.34 -4.57
C ILE A 39 -5.90 5.33 -4.91
N ALA A 40 -6.04 6.08 -6.01
CA ALA A 40 -5.08 7.12 -6.36
C ALA A 40 -5.02 8.22 -5.30
N PHE A 41 -6.19 8.63 -4.77
CA PHE A 41 -6.27 9.62 -3.70
C PHE A 41 -5.60 9.11 -2.41
N VAL A 42 -5.78 7.84 -2.05
CA VAL A 42 -5.05 7.21 -0.94
C VAL A 42 -3.55 7.23 -1.18
N GLY A 43 -3.09 6.92 -2.39
CA GLY A 43 -1.66 7.00 -2.74
C GLY A 43 -1.09 8.41 -2.56
N ILE A 44 -1.82 9.44 -3.03
CA ILE A 44 -1.45 10.85 -2.85
C ILE A 44 -1.44 11.23 -1.37
N PHE A 45 -2.45 10.81 -0.60
CA PHE A 45 -2.51 11.03 0.84
C PHE A 45 -1.28 10.43 1.56
N ILE A 46 -0.90 9.19 1.23
CA ILE A 46 0.29 8.54 1.81
C ILE A 46 1.55 9.32 1.43
N PHE A 47 1.68 9.75 0.16
CA PHE A 47 2.81 10.54 -0.31
C PHE A 47 2.95 11.85 0.49
N LEU A 48 1.87 12.64 0.61
CA LEU A 48 1.88 13.88 1.38
C LEU A 48 2.20 13.63 2.86
N SER A 49 1.68 12.54 3.44
CA SER A 49 1.94 12.17 4.83
C SER A 49 3.43 11.89 5.07
N ILE A 50 4.07 11.14 4.16
CA ILE A 50 5.50 10.83 4.21
C ILE A 50 6.33 12.09 3.99
N VAL A 51 5.98 12.93 3.01
CA VAL A 51 6.69 14.20 2.77
C VAL A 51 6.60 15.11 3.99
N SER A 52 5.41 15.27 4.56
CA SER A 52 5.20 16.07 5.76
C SER A 52 5.96 15.53 6.97
N PHE A 53 6.08 14.20 7.09
CA PHE A 53 6.81 13.55 8.18
C PHE A 53 8.30 13.91 8.24
N PHE A 54 8.94 14.22 7.11
CA PHE A 54 10.33 14.70 7.12
C PHE A 54 10.49 16.05 7.85
N PHE A 55 9.42 16.84 7.94
CA PHE A 55 9.42 18.15 8.61
C PHE A 55 8.82 18.08 10.01
N THR A 56 7.77 17.29 10.19
CA THR A 56 6.92 17.26 11.40
C THR A 56 7.17 16.05 12.29
N GLY A 57 7.89 15.04 11.78
CA GLY A 57 8.07 13.75 12.45
C GLY A 57 8.71 13.86 13.83
N ALA A 58 9.67 14.77 14.03
CA ALA A 58 10.30 14.99 15.34
C ALA A 58 9.28 15.38 16.43
N ALA A 59 8.29 16.22 16.09
CA ALA A 59 7.27 16.69 17.01
C ALA A 59 6.15 15.67 17.21
N ASP A 60 5.79 14.94 16.15
CA ASP A 60 4.64 14.04 16.14
C ASP A 60 4.97 12.61 16.61
N GLN A 61 6.23 12.18 16.48
CA GLN A 61 6.63 10.80 16.78
C GLN A 61 6.28 10.41 18.22
N SER A 62 6.63 11.23 19.22
CA SER A 62 6.33 10.94 20.63
C SER A 62 4.83 10.87 20.96
N LYS A 63 3.99 11.52 20.14
CA LYS A 63 2.53 11.58 20.31
C LYS A 63 1.83 10.37 19.71
N VAL A 64 2.39 9.85 18.62
CA VAL A 64 1.83 8.74 17.83
C VAL A 64 2.37 7.38 18.27
N LEU A 65 3.59 7.34 18.82
CA LEU A 65 4.24 6.10 19.23
C LEU A 65 3.43 5.36 20.32
N ASN A 66 3.31 4.05 20.17
CA ASN A 66 2.61 3.14 21.10
C ASN A 66 1.10 3.40 21.30
N ARG A 67 0.47 4.27 20.51
CA ARG A 67 -0.98 4.45 20.53
C ARG A 67 -1.64 3.78 19.34
N SER A 68 -2.86 3.29 19.54
CA SER A 68 -3.68 2.80 18.45
C SER A 68 -4.26 3.96 17.64
N PHE A 69 -4.57 3.73 16.37
CA PHE A 69 -5.23 4.73 15.52
C PHE A 69 -6.55 5.23 16.13
N VAL A 70 -7.30 4.34 16.78
CA VAL A 70 -8.59 4.68 17.42
C VAL A 70 -8.38 5.62 18.61
N GLU A 71 -7.36 5.38 19.44
CA GLU A 71 -7.04 6.30 20.55
C GLU A 71 -6.61 7.67 20.05
N LEU A 72 -5.77 7.70 19.00
CA LEU A 72 -5.25 8.95 18.43
C LEU A 72 -6.35 9.82 17.81
N VAL A 73 -7.32 9.20 17.13
CA VAL A 73 -8.44 9.93 16.51
C VAL A 73 -9.46 10.42 17.55
N ASN A 74 -9.57 9.75 18.69
CA ASN A 74 -10.49 10.13 19.76
C ASN A 74 -9.91 11.15 20.75
N ASP A 75 -8.59 11.35 20.74
CA ASP A 75 -7.90 12.34 21.57
C ASP A 75 -8.02 13.74 20.94
N LYS A 76 -8.95 14.55 21.47
CA LYS A 76 -9.25 15.89 20.94
C LYS A 76 -8.18 16.93 21.27
N ASP A 77 -7.36 16.68 22.28
CA ASP A 77 -6.28 17.57 22.70
C ASP A 77 -4.97 17.27 21.95
N LEU A 78 -4.96 16.21 21.13
CA LEU A 78 -3.81 15.79 20.35
C LEU A 78 -3.52 16.78 19.21
N GLN A 79 -2.50 17.60 19.41
CA GLN A 79 -1.98 18.50 18.38
C GLN A 79 -0.95 17.75 17.52
N ILE A 80 -1.30 17.46 16.26
CA ILE A 80 -0.40 16.85 15.26
C ILE A 80 -0.04 17.90 14.21
N GLU A 81 1.24 18.02 13.88
CA GLU A 81 1.75 19.01 12.93
C GLU A 81 1.73 18.51 11.48
N ASN A 82 1.68 17.18 11.29
CA ASN A 82 1.61 16.57 9.96
C ASN A 82 0.45 17.15 9.14
N TRP A 83 0.73 17.54 7.90
CA TRP A 83 -0.20 18.25 7.02
C TRP A 83 -1.47 17.46 6.71
N THR A 84 -1.40 16.13 6.79
CA THR A 84 -2.54 15.23 6.58
C THR A 84 -3.18 14.78 7.89
N GLY A 85 -2.80 15.42 9.00
CA GLY A 85 -3.36 15.23 10.34
C GLY A 85 -2.92 13.93 11.01
N VAL A 86 -3.68 13.53 12.02
CA VAL A 86 -3.40 12.35 12.88
C VAL A 86 -3.19 11.08 12.06
N GLY A 87 -4.07 10.81 11.09
CA GLY A 87 -3.96 9.62 10.26
C GLY A 87 -2.72 9.62 9.37
N GLY A 88 -2.33 10.80 8.89
CA GLY A 88 -1.09 10.98 8.14
C GLY A 88 0.15 10.68 8.96
N ALA A 89 0.24 11.30 10.14
CA ALA A 89 1.34 11.07 11.07
C ALA A 89 1.44 9.59 11.45
N PHE A 90 0.30 8.93 11.72
CA PHE A 90 0.24 7.50 12.02
C PHE A 90 0.73 6.63 10.86
N VAL A 91 0.24 6.88 9.64
CA VAL A 91 0.64 6.11 8.45
C VAL A 91 2.11 6.33 8.12
N ALA A 92 2.59 7.57 8.19
CA ALA A 92 3.97 7.90 7.88
C ALA A 92 4.94 7.30 8.90
N GLU A 93 4.68 7.43 10.20
CA GLU A 93 5.50 6.78 11.25
C GLU A 93 5.54 5.26 11.05
N ARG A 94 4.39 4.64 10.75
CA ARG A 94 4.31 3.19 10.56
C ARG A 94 5.02 2.71 9.30
N LEU A 95 4.92 3.44 8.20
CA LEU A 95 5.54 3.05 6.94
C LEU A 95 7.03 3.38 6.91
N VAL A 96 7.41 4.59 7.34
CA VAL A 96 8.81 5.04 7.31
C VAL A 96 9.57 4.36 8.45
N ASN A 97 9.26 4.67 9.70
CA ASN A 97 10.01 4.14 10.84
C ASN A 97 9.69 2.67 11.13
N GLY A 98 8.42 2.30 11.13
CA GLY A 98 7.96 0.93 11.38
C GLY A 98 8.12 -0.04 10.20
N GLY A 99 8.35 0.46 8.99
CA GLY A 99 8.36 -0.31 7.75
C GLY A 99 9.70 -0.29 7.05
N PHE A 100 9.73 0.27 5.84
CA PHE A 100 10.84 0.21 4.89
C PHE A 100 11.68 1.49 4.82
N GLY A 101 11.47 2.44 5.73
CA GLY A 101 12.23 3.68 5.78
C GLY A 101 11.81 4.64 4.68
N ILE A 102 12.78 5.38 4.12
CA ILE A 102 12.52 6.35 3.05
C ILE A 102 11.94 5.70 1.80
N PHE A 103 12.29 4.43 1.55
CA PHE A 103 11.79 3.67 0.41
C PHE A 103 10.30 3.37 0.47
N SER A 104 9.64 3.52 1.63
CA SER A 104 8.18 3.44 1.74
C SER A 104 7.42 4.42 0.85
N ILE A 105 8.08 5.48 0.34
CA ILE A 105 7.51 6.36 -0.68
C ILE A 105 7.10 5.62 -1.96
N LEU A 106 7.76 4.50 -2.30
CA LEU A 106 7.39 3.65 -3.44
C LEU A 106 6.00 3.03 -3.27
N ILE A 107 5.56 2.78 -2.03
CA ILE A 107 4.20 2.30 -1.75
C ILE A 107 3.18 3.34 -2.20
N ALA A 108 3.42 4.62 -1.91
CA ALA A 108 2.54 5.71 -2.32
C ALA A 108 2.41 5.78 -3.85
N PHE A 109 3.55 5.73 -4.56
CA PHE A 109 3.56 5.71 -6.04
C PHE A 109 2.89 4.47 -6.61
N PHE A 110 3.06 3.30 -5.98
CA PHE A 110 2.40 2.08 -6.40
C PHE A 110 0.88 2.18 -6.27
N PHE A 111 0.36 2.76 -5.18
CA PHE A 111 -1.07 3.03 -5.03
C PHE A 111 -1.60 3.98 -6.11
N VAL A 112 -0.90 5.08 -6.38
CA VAL A 112 -1.27 6.00 -7.48
C VAL A 112 -1.32 5.25 -8.81
N TYR A 113 -0.29 4.46 -9.11
CA TYR A 113 -0.23 3.65 -10.32
C TYR A 113 -1.39 2.65 -10.42
N VAL A 114 -1.70 1.91 -9.34
CA VAL A 114 -2.84 0.98 -9.32
C VAL A 114 -4.15 1.72 -9.55
N GLY A 115 -4.33 2.91 -8.96
CA GLY A 115 -5.48 3.76 -9.21
C GLY A 115 -5.62 4.14 -10.69
N LEU A 116 -4.53 4.60 -11.31
CA LEU A 116 -4.48 4.93 -12.74
C LEU A 116 -4.70 3.71 -13.65
N LEU A 117 -4.22 2.54 -13.25
CA LEU A 117 -4.44 1.28 -13.96
C LEU A 117 -5.93 0.91 -13.97
N LEU A 118 -6.63 1.06 -12.84
CA LEU A 118 -8.07 0.82 -12.73
C LEU A 118 -8.91 1.82 -13.54
N MET A 119 -8.43 3.05 -13.69
CA MET A 119 -9.04 4.05 -14.58
C MET A 119 -8.76 3.80 -16.08
N LYS A 120 -7.98 2.75 -16.42
CA LYS A 120 -7.49 2.47 -17.79
C LYS A 120 -6.65 3.62 -18.38
N VAL A 121 -5.97 4.39 -17.54
CA VAL A 121 -5.05 5.47 -17.96
C VAL A 121 -3.65 4.92 -18.22
N SER A 122 -3.24 3.86 -17.52
CA SER A 122 -1.94 3.21 -17.69
C SER A 122 -2.07 1.84 -18.34
N ASN A 123 -1.10 1.51 -19.21
CA ASN A 123 -0.99 0.19 -19.86
C ASN A 123 0.20 -0.63 -19.36
N PHE A 124 0.89 -0.16 -18.31
CA PHE A 124 2.03 -0.89 -17.78
C PHE A 124 1.58 -2.19 -17.09
N SER A 125 2.43 -3.21 -17.10
CA SER A 125 2.07 -4.51 -16.50
C SER A 125 2.08 -4.44 -14.97
N PHE A 126 0.92 -4.75 -14.37
CA PHE A 126 0.74 -4.78 -12.91
C PHE A 126 1.82 -5.61 -12.20
N PHE A 127 2.08 -6.83 -12.68
CA PHE A 127 3.07 -7.71 -12.06
C PHE A 127 4.49 -7.17 -12.17
N LYS A 128 4.85 -6.52 -13.29
CA LYS A 128 6.16 -5.87 -13.41
C LYS A 128 6.28 -4.72 -12.41
N ALA A 129 5.26 -3.88 -12.30
CA ALA A 129 5.26 -2.78 -11.33
C ALA A 129 5.35 -3.30 -9.89
N LEU A 130 4.59 -4.35 -9.56
CA LEU A 130 4.61 -4.98 -8.24
C LEU A 130 6.01 -5.52 -7.91
N LEU A 131 6.63 -6.26 -8.82
CA LEU A 131 7.97 -6.82 -8.61
C LEU A 131 9.03 -5.72 -8.47
N VAL A 132 9.02 -4.71 -9.35
CA VAL A 132 9.97 -3.58 -9.26
C VAL A 132 9.79 -2.82 -7.94
N THR A 133 8.54 -2.58 -7.53
CA THR A 133 8.24 -1.91 -6.26
C THR A 133 8.69 -2.74 -5.06
N ALA A 134 8.40 -4.05 -5.05
CA ALA A 134 8.78 -4.94 -3.95
C ALA A 134 10.30 -5.08 -3.83
N LEU A 135 11.01 -5.29 -4.94
CA LEU A 135 12.46 -5.36 -4.97
C LEU A 135 13.10 -4.03 -4.56
N GLY A 136 12.56 -2.91 -5.03
CA GLY A 136 13.00 -1.57 -4.65
C GLY A 136 12.78 -1.29 -3.16
N LEU A 137 11.64 -1.69 -2.59
CA LEU A 137 11.34 -1.56 -1.17
C LEU A 137 12.31 -2.37 -0.30
N ILE A 138 12.48 -3.65 -0.61
CA ILE A 138 13.31 -4.56 0.18
C ILE A 138 14.79 -4.17 0.05
N GLY A 139 15.28 -4.07 -1.19
CA GLY A 139 16.68 -3.73 -1.45
C GLY A 139 17.05 -2.33 -0.98
N GLY A 140 16.18 -1.35 -1.25
CA GLY A 140 16.38 0.03 -0.81
C GLY A 140 16.34 0.18 0.71
N SER A 141 15.40 -0.48 1.39
CA SER A 141 15.31 -0.49 2.86
C SER A 141 16.60 -1.03 3.49
N ILE A 142 17.13 -2.15 3.00
CA ILE A 142 18.37 -2.75 3.50
C ILE A 142 19.57 -1.83 3.19
N ALA A 143 19.69 -1.36 1.95
CA ALA A 143 20.79 -0.47 1.54
C ALA A 143 20.82 0.83 2.36
N CYS A 144 19.66 1.45 2.61
CA CYS A 144 19.57 2.64 3.46
C CYS A 144 19.88 2.35 4.94
N ALA A 145 19.58 1.14 5.44
CA ALA A 145 19.97 0.77 6.80
C ALA A 145 21.50 0.79 6.95
N PHE A 146 22.19 0.08 6.05
CA PHE A 146 23.66 0.03 6.06
C PHE A 146 24.31 1.40 5.80
N ALA A 147 23.81 2.16 4.83
CA ALA A 147 24.45 3.41 4.41
C ALA A 147 24.08 4.61 5.30
N LEU A 148 22.79 4.85 5.54
CA LEU A 148 22.30 6.12 6.09
C LEU A 148 22.07 6.09 7.60
N ASN A 149 21.69 4.95 8.18
CA ASN A 149 21.47 4.90 9.63
C ASN A 149 22.77 5.07 10.43
N LYS A 150 23.92 4.63 9.88
CA LYS A 150 25.23 4.88 10.49
C LYS A 150 25.68 6.34 10.38
N LEU A 151 25.28 7.04 9.31
CA LEU A 151 25.62 8.45 9.08
C LEU A 151 24.75 9.41 9.90
N PHE A 152 23.48 9.06 10.14
CA PHE A 152 22.52 9.93 10.83
C PHE A 152 21.81 9.23 12.00
N PRO A 153 22.54 8.78 13.04
CA PRO A 153 21.99 7.96 14.12
C PRO A 153 20.99 8.68 15.03
N LYS A 154 20.98 10.02 15.04
CA LYS A 154 20.08 10.85 15.86
C LYS A 154 18.86 11.37 15.09
N SER A 155 18.68 10.93 13.84
CA SER A 155 17.51 11.33 13.05
C SER A 155 16.24 10.69 13.62
N HIS A 156 15.15 11.45 13.66
CA HIS A 156 13.81 10.90 13.94
C HIS A 156 13.31 10.00 12.80
N VAL A 157 13.96 10.07 11.62
CA VAL A 157 13.73 9.18 10.49
C VAL A 157 14.68 8.00 10.57
N ASN A 158 14.12 6.79 10.67
CA ASN A 158 14.84 5.56 10.42
C ASN A 158 14.92 5.33 8.90
N TRP A 159 16.08 5.63 8.32
CA TRP A 159 16.27 5.67 6.86
C TRP A 159 16.06 4.32 6.19
N GLY A 160 16.50 3.24 6.84
CA GLY A 160 16.24 1.86 6.39
C GLY A 160 14.92 1.28 6.90
N GLY A 161 14.24 1.98 7.81
CA GLY A 161 13.08 1.47 8.52
C GLY A 161 13.40 0.29 9.44
N SER A 162 12.41 -0.13 10.22
CA SER A 162 12.55 -1.29 11.12
C SER A 162 12.86 -2.58 10.36
N HIS A 163 12.36 -2.73 9.13
CA HIS A 163 12.68 -3.86 8.27
C HIS A 163 14.18 -3.91 7.94
N GLY A 164 14.73 -2.84 7.37
CA GLY A 164 16.13 -2.79 6.94
C GLY A 164 17.09 -2.99 8.12
N VAL A 165 16.84 -2.34 9.25
CA VAL A 165 17.66 -2.47 10.47
C VAL A 165 17.62 -3.90 11.02
N LYS A 166 16.48 -4.58 10.97
CA LYS A 166 16.38 -5.96 11.45
C LYS A 166 17.17 -6.91 10.56
N ILE A 167 17.11 -6.71 9.25
CA ILE A 167 17.89 -7.50 8.29
C ILE A 167 19.38 -7.21 8.44
N GLU A 168 19.79 -5.95 8.53
CA GLU A 168 21.18 -5.54 8.82
C GLU A 168 21.73 -6.28 10.04
N ARG A 169 21.02 -6.23 11.19
CA ARG A 169 21.43 -6.93 12.41
C ARG A 169 21.56 -8.44 12.23
N LEU A 170 20.65 -9.06 11.46
CA LEU A 170 20.73 -10.49 11.16
C LEU A 170 21.98 -10.81 10.32
N LEU A 171 22.29 -10.00 9.30
CA LEU A 171 23.50 -10.17 8.50
C LEU A 171 24.76 -9.96 9.34
N GLU A 172 24.83 -8.88 10.11
CA GLU A 172 25.98 -8.60 11.00
C GLU A 172 26.20 -9.74 11.99
N SER A 173 25.13 -10.31 12.55
CA SER A 173 25.23 -11.45 13.48
C SER A 173 25.65 -12.76 12.81
N SER A 174 25.37 -12.95 11.52
CA SER A 174 25.59 -14.21 10.81
C SER A 174 26.94 -14.26 10.09
N ILE A 175 27.31 -13.16 9.43
CA ILE A 175 28.46 -13.08 8.51
C ILE A 175 29.59 -12.24 9.13
N GLY A 176 29.31 -11.52 10.21
CA GLY A 176 30.17 -10.45 10.69
C GLY A 176 29.95 -9.18 9.88
N TRP A 177 30.59 -8.10 10.31
CA TRP A 177 30.41 -6.79 9.72
C TRP A 177 31.09 -6.72 8.32
N PRO A 178 30.34 -6.41 7.25
CA PRO A 178 30.90 -6.26 5.91
C PRO A 178 31.47 -4.85 5.72
N GLY A 179 32.50 -4.49 6.50
CA GLY A 179 33.32 -3.30 6.27
C GLY A 179 32.70 -1.95 6.63
#